data_AF-A0A6M1TYM8-F1
#
_entry.id   AF-A0A6M1TYM8-F1
#
_cell.length_a   1.000
_cell.length_b   1.000
_cell.length_c   1.000
_cell.angle_alpha   90.00
_cell.angle_beta   90.00
_cell.angle_gamma   90.00
#
_symmetry.space_group_name_H-M   'P 1'
#
loop_
_entity.id
_entity.type
_entity.pdbx_description
1 polymer ?
#
loop_
_entity_poly.entity_id
_entity_poly.type
_entity_poly.pdbx_seq_one_letter_code
_entity_poly.pdbx_strand_id
1 'polypeptide(L)'
;MAVDIKVYKPERCPECGCTRLHKAEKRAQLIRIIENGEWNTVVVTRRRYRCSSCDKKISDRLDEEIARRSLMAARMKRSAGSMENTIGNLLRKLRVEKNLTQQDVAAELNICRVTYREIEKGNRRLTASLRKKILALFHLSEEEWRIIATARASKRNT
;
A
#
# COMPACT_ATOMS: atom_id res chain seq x y z
N MET A 1 1.64 17.35 24.33
CA MET A 1 1.29 16.51 25.49
C MET A 1 1.25 15.07 24.99
N ALA A 2 1.92 14.13 25.66
CA ALA A 2 1.84 12.71 25.28
C ALA A 2 0.40 12.24 25.54
N VAL A 3 -0.31 11.87 24.49
CA VAL A 3 -1.65 11.29 24.64
C VAL A 3 -1.45 9.87 25.16
N ASP A 4 -1.83 9.62 26.42
CA ASP A 4 -1.79 8.28 27.00
C ASP A 4 -2.87 7.41 26.35
N ILE A 5 -2.45 6.69 25.32
CA ILE A 5 -3.32 5.79 24.57
C ILE A 5 -3.52 4.51 25.38
N LYS A 6 -4.78 4.22 25.71
CA LYS A 6 -5.16 2.98 26.38
C LYS A 6 -4.84 1.78 25.48
N VAL A 7 -4.26 0.75 26.09
CA VAL A 7 -3.92 -0.53 25.44
C VAL A 7 -4.32 -1.69 26.33
N TYR A 8 -4.80 -2.77 25.72
CA TYR A 8 -5.42 -3.88 26.45
C TYR A 8 -4.70 -5.19 26.19
N LYS A 9 -4.40 -5.95 27.24
CA LYS A 9 -3.81 -7.29 27.09
C LYS A 9 -4.81 -8.19 26.34
N PRO A 10 -4.39 -8.96 25.32
CA PRO A 10 -5.26 -9.95 24.69
C PRO A 10 -5.63 -11.05 25.68
N GLU A 11 -6.89 -11.46 25.70
CA GLU A 11 -7.37 -12.51 26.61
C GLU A 11 -6.93 -13.91 26.17
N ARG A 12 -6.79 -14.11 24.85
CA ARG A 12 -6.47 -15.40 24.24
C ARG A 12 -5.53 -15.23 23.05
N CYS A 13 -4.81 -16.30 22.72
CA CYS A 13 -4.06 -16.40 21.49
C CYS A 13 -5.02 -16.43 20.29
N PRO A 14 -4.84 -15.57 19.27
CA PRO A 14 -5.71 -15.55 18.09
C PRO A 14 -5.54 -16.78 17.19
N GLU A 15 -4.45 -17.53 17.35
CA GLU A 15 -4.16 -18.72 16.53
C GLU A 15 -4.69 -20.01 17.15
N CYS A 16 -4.40 -20.26 18.43
CA CYS A 16 -4.75 -21.51 19.10
C CYS A 16 -5.78 -21.36 20.23
N GLY A 17 -6.25 -20.14 20.53
CA GLY A 17 -7.21 -19.90 21.61
C GLY A 17 -6.65 -19.97 23.04
N CYS A 18 -5.38 -20.32 23.23
CA CYS A 18 -4.76 -20.45 24.55
C CYS A 18 -4.77 -19.12 25.33
N THR A 19 -5.19 -19.16 26.60
CA THR A 19 -5.24 -18.00 27.52
C THR A 19 -3.89 -17.68 28.18
N ARG A 20 -2.96 -18.64 28.18
CA ARG A 20 -1.64 -18.48 28.79
C ARG A 20 -0.71 -17.70 27.88
N LEU A 21 -0.66 -16.39 28.13
CA LEU A 21 0.19 -15.43 27.44
C LEU A 21 1.22 -14.85 28.42
N HIS A 22 2.51 -15.10 28.17
CA HIS A 22 3.60 -14.54 28.96
C HIS A 22 4.18 -13.32 28.26
N LYS A 23 4.52 -12.29 29.03
CA LYS A 23 5.09 -11.05 28.51
C LYS A 23 6.52 -11.32 28.06
N ALA A 24 6.83 -10.96 26.81
CA ALA A 24 8.16 -11.11 26.22
C ALA A 24 8.92 -9.78 26.14
N GLU A 25 8.25 -8.69 25.74
CA GLU A 25 8.91 -7.40 25.51
C GLU A 25 7.93 -6.21 25.62
N LYS A 26 8.47 -4.99 25.71
CA LYS A 26 7.74 -3.73 25.57
C LYS A 26 8.34 -2.96 24.40
N ARG A 27 7.50 -2.39 23.52
CA ARG A 27 7.96 -1.67 22.34
C ARG A 27 7.07 -0.46 22.01
N ALA A 28 7.68 0.69 21.76
CA ALA A 28 7.01 1.85 21.19
C ALA A 28 6.72 1.62 19.70
N GLN A 29 5.49 1.90 19.27
CA GLN A 29 5.05 1.81 17.88
C GLN A 29 4.46 3.15 17.44
N LEU A 30 4.80 3.56 16.22
CA LEU A 30 4.20 4.71 15.56
C LEU A 30 2.95 4.26 14.82
N ILE A 31 1.80 4.79 15.21
CA ILE A 31 0.51 4.46 14.61
C ILE A 31 -0.01 5.70 13.91
N ARG A 32 -0.35 5.55 12.63
CA ARG A 32 -0.97 6.62 11.85
C ARG A 32 -2.47 6.56 12.07
N ILE A 33 -3.05 7.70 12.41
CA ILE A 33 -4.49 7.88 12.59
C ILE A 33 -4.94 9.08 11.75
N ILE A 34 -6.25 9.15 11.53
CA ILE A 34 -6.88 10.34 10.97
C ILE A 34 -7.66 10.99 12.11
N GLU A 35 -7.42 12.28 12.31
CA GLU A 35 -8.08 13.09 13.31
C GLU A 35 -8.43 14.43 12.64
N ASN A 36 -9.70 14.81 12.68
CA ASN A 36 -10.23 16.02 12.02
C ASN A 36 -9.87 16.13 10.52
N GLY A 37 -9.75 15.00 9.82
CA GLY A 37 -9.39 14.95 8.40
C GLY A 37 -7.89 15.04 8.11
N GLU A 38 -7.05 15.25 9.12
CA GLU A 38 -5.60 15.34 8.99
C GLU A 38 -4.89 14.07 9.45
N TRP A 39 -3.73 13.80 8.84
CA TRP A 39 -2.89 12.66 9.17
C TRP A 39 -2.06 12.97 10.40
N ASN A 40 -2.32 12.22 11.48
CA ASN A 40 -1.56 12.34 12.71
C ASN A 40 -0.83 11.04 13.01
N THR A 41 0.33 11.14 13.66
CA THR A 41 1.10 9.98 14.13
C THR A 41 1.13 9.99 15.64
N VAL A 42 0.62 8.92 16.23
CA VAL A 42 0.62 8.71 17.67
C VAL A 42 1.63 7.64 18.05
N VAL A 43 2.36 7.88 19.14
CA VAL A 43 3.32 6.91 19.69
C VAL A 43 2.58 6.07 20.74
N VAL A 44 2.55 4.75 20.55
CA VAL A 44 1.91 3.83 21.49
C VAL A 44 2.90 2.79 21.98
N THR A 45 3.11 2.74 23.29
CA THR A 45 3.95 1.71 23.92
C THR A 45 3.11 0.47 24.18
N ARG A 46 3.38 -0.61 23.44
CA ARG A 46 2.65 -1.89 23.55
C ARG A 46 3.55 -2.98 24.14
N ARG A 47 2.98 -3.79 25.02
CA ARG A 47 3.57 -5.06 25.44
C ARG A 47 3.37 -6.07 24.32
N ARG A 48 4.36 -6.94 24.16
CA ARG A 48 4.25 -8.12 23.32
C ARG A 48 4.36 -9.36 24.18
N TYR A 49 3.51 -10.31 23.85
CA TYR A 49 3.32 -11.56 24.54
C TYR A 49 3.69 -12.69 23.61
N ARG A 50 4.09 -13.82 24.21
CA ARG A 50 4.19 -15.10 23.52
C ARG A 50 3.14 -16.04 24.09
N CYS A 51 2.52 -16.80 23.21
CA CYS A 51 1.61 -17.86 23.60
C CYS A 51 2.40 -19.03 24.18
N SER A 52 2.05 -19.49 25.38
CA SER A 52 2.72 -20.64 25.99
C SER A 52 2.43 -21.98 25.28
N SER A 53 1.46 -22.05 24.36
CA SER A 53 1.10 -23.28 23.65
C SER A 53 1.67 -23.35 22.22
N CYS A 54 1.59 -22.27 21.44
CA CYS A 54 2.03 -22.26 20.03
C CYS A 54 3.15 -21.25 19.74
N ASP A 55 3.72 -20.63 20.77
CA ASP A 55 4.79 -19.61 20.70
C ASP A 55 4.47 -18.36 19.84
N LYS A 56 3.21 -18.20 19.38
CA LYS A 56 2.81 -17.03 18.59
C LYS A 56 3.06 -15.72 19.36
N LYS A 57 3.70 -14.76 18.68
CA LYS A 57 3.86 -13.39 19.18
C LYS A 57 2.59 -12.57 18.97
N ILE A 58 2.12 -11.92 20.03
CA ILE A 58 0.88 -11.14 20.05
C ILE A 58 1.17 -9.81 20.74
N SER A 59 0.58 -8.71 20.29
CA SER A 59 0.76 -7.39 20.93
C SER A 59 -0.50 -6.98 21.69
N ASP A 60 -0.39 -6.10 22.69
CA ASP A 60 -1.54 -5.44 23.33
C ASP A 60 -2.52 -4.93 22.27
N ARG A 61 -3.82 -5.11 22.42
CA ARG A 61 -4.83 -4.48 21.55
C ARG A 61 -4.81 -2.96 21.76
N LEU A 62 -5.06 -2.23 20.68
CA LEU A 62 -5.29 -0.78 20.76
C LEU A 62 -6.70 -0.54 21.29
N ASP A 63 -6.91 0.63 21.88
CA ASP A 63 -8.26 1.15 22.12
C ASP A 63 -9.11 1.13 20.85
N GLU A 64 -10.40 0.83 21.00
CA GLU A 64 -11.33 0.61 19.88
C GLU A 64 -11.38 1.81 18.94
N GLU A 65 -11.36 3.02 19.49
CA GLU A 65 -11.40 4.25 18.70
C GLU A 65 -10.13 4.41 17.86
N ILE A 66 -8.97 4.19 18.47
CA ILE A 66 -7.67 4.31 17.80
C ILE A 66 -7.49 3.19 16.77
N ALA A 67 -7.95 1.98 17.08
CA ALA A 67 -8.00 0.89 16.12
C ALA A 67 -8.87 1.25 14.91
N ARG A 68 -10.06 1.82 15.14
CA ARG A 68 -10.97 2.26 14.07
C ARG A 68 -10.33 3.37 13.22
N ARG A 69 -9.78 4.41 13.84
CA ARG A 69 -9.10 5.53 13.14
C ARG A 69 -7.88 5.05 12.35
N SER A 70 -7.08 4.13 12.92
CA SER A 70 -5.94 3.50 12.24
C SER A 70 -6.38 2.64 11.05
N LEU A 71 -7.47 1.89 11.18
CA LEU A 71 -8.06 1.14 10.06
C LEU A 71 -8.59 2.06 8.95
N MET A 72 -9.23 3.18 9.31
CA MET A 72 -9.66 4.19 8.34
C MET A 72 -8.46 4.81 7.63
N ALA A 73 -7.42 5.20 8.36
CA ALA A 73 -6.15 5.68 7.82
C ALA A 73 -5.54 4.66 6.83
N ALA A 74 -5.49 3.37 7.20
CA ALA A 74 -5.00 2.31 6.31
C ALA A 74 -5.90 2.10 5.06
N ARG A 75 -7.21 2.31 5.16
CA ARG A 75 -8.13 2.30 4.00
C ARG A 75 -7.90 3.50 3.09
N MET A 76 -7.81 4.72 3.64
CA MET A 76 -7.59 5.94 2.86
C MET A 76 -6.21 5.97 2.19
N LYS A 77 -5.18 5.41 2.83
CA LYS A 77 -3.87 5.23 2.20
C LYS A 77 -3.93 4.31 0.98
N ARG A 78 -4.80 3.29 0.98
CA ARG A 78 -4.99 2.39 -0.16
C ARG A 78 -5.70 3.05 -1.33
N SER A 79 -6.64 3.96 -1.07
CA SER A 79 -7.29 4.76 -2.12
C SER A 79 -6.36 5.88 -2.64
N ALA A 80 -5.56 6.52 -1.78
CA ALA A 80 -4.57 7.53 -2.20
C ALA A 80 -3.40 6.91 -3.01
N GLY A 81 -2.95 5.71 -2.63
CA GLY A 81 -1.93 4.96 -3.38
C GLY A 81 -2.37 4.50 -4.78
N SER A 82 -3.65 4.65 -5.13
CA SER A 82 -4.19 4.39 -6.47
C SER A 82 -4.10 5.60 -7.41
N MET A 83 -3.77 6.79 -6.91
CA MET A 83 -3.72 8.02 -7.72
C MET A 83 -2.29 8.36 -8.19
N GLU A 84 -1.27 7.65 -7.69
CA GLU A 84 0.16 7.96 -7.91
C GLU A 84 0.89 7.14 -8.99
N ASN A 85 0.15 6.41 -9.84
CA ASN A 85 0.74 5.75 -11.00
C ASN A 85 0.29 6.36 -12.33
N THR A 86 0.81 7.55 -12.66
CA THR A 86 0.50 8.26 -13.91
C THR A 86 0.71 7.37 -15.14
N ILE A 87 1.80 6.60 -15.17
CA ILE A 87 2.12 5.73 -16.30
C ILE A 87 1.19 4.52 -16.36
N GLY A 88 1.00 3.78 -15.26
CA GLY A 88 0.10 2.62 -15.32
C GLY A 88 -1.38 2.98 -15.50
N ASN A 89 -1.80 4.15 -15.01
CA ASN A 89 -3.14 4.68 -15.30
C ASN A 89 -3.29 5.04 -16.79
N LEU A 90 -2.27 5.63 -17.41
CA LEU A 90 -2.23 5.87 -18.86
C LEU A 90 -2.31 4.54 -19.62
N LEU A 91 -1.45 3.58 -19.29
CA LEU A 91 -1.44 2.27 -19.97
C LEU A 91 -2.79 1.57 -19.86
N ARG A 92 -3.41 1.64 -18.68
CA ARG A 92 -4.76 1.13 -18.47
C ARG A 92 -5.79 1.85 -19.34
N LYS A 93 -5.71 3.18 -19.45
CA LYS A 93 -6.61 4.00 -20.29
C LYS A 93 -6.48 3.61 -21.76
N LEU A 94 -5.27 3.63 -22.31
CA LEU A 94 -4.98 3.25 -23.70
C LEU A 94 -5.44 1.81 -24.01
N ARG A 95 -5.22 0.90 -23.06
CA ARG A 95 -5.66 -0.48 -23.20
C ARG A 95 -7.19 -0.59 -23.27
N VAL A 96 -7.91 0.12 -22.41
CA VAL A 96 -9.39 0.13 -22.40
C VAL A 96 -9.95 0.80 -23.67
N GLU A 97 -9.34 1.89 -24.12
CA GLU A 97 -9.72 2.57 -25.38
C GLU A 97 -9.58 1.65 -26.60
N LYS A 98 -8.58 0.75 -26.61
CA LYS A 98 -8.41 -0.27 -27.65
C LYS A 98 -9.19 -1.57 -27.40
N ASN A 99 -10.04 -1.63 -26.37
CA ASN A 99 -10.78 -2.83 -25.95
C ASN A 99 -9.91 -4.08 -25.69
N LEU A 100 -8.69 -3.88 -25.19
CA LEU A 100 -7.74 -4.96 -24.92
C LEU A 100 -7.79 -5.39 -23.44
N THR A 101 -7.59 -6.68 -23.18
CA THR A 101 -7.36 -7.19 -21.82
C THR A 101 -5.90 -7.06 -21.42
N GLN A 102 -5.61 -7.20 -20.12
CA GLN A 102 -4.21 -7.25 -19.65
C GLN A 102 -3.44 -8.43 -20.25
N GLN A 103 -4.13 -9.51 -20.62
CA GLN A 103 -3.53 -10.67 -21.25
C GLN A 103 -3.14 -10.36 -22.69
N ASP A 104 -3.99 -9.66 -23.44
CA ASP A 104 -3.75 -9.32 -24.85
C ASP A 104 -2.53 -8.42 -24.99
N VAL A 105 -2.47 -7.34 -24.20
CA VAL A 105 -1.30 -6.44 -24.21
C VAL A 105 -0.02 -7.17 -23.77
N ALA A 106 -0.12 -8.08 -22.80
CA ALA A 106 1.04 -8.86 -22.37
C ALA A 106 1.55 -9.79 -23.48
N ALA A 107 0.64 -10.41 -24.23
CA ALA A 107 0.98 -11.25 -25.38
C ALA A 107 1.66 -10.42 -26.49
N GLU A 108 1.09 -9.27 -26.87
CA GLU A 108 1.66 -8.35 -27.86
C GLU A 108 3.07 -7.87 -27.48
N LEU A 109 3.30 -7.59 -26.19
CA LEU A 109 4.60 -7.14 -25.70
C LEU A 109 5.60 -8.28 -25.46
N ASN A 110 5.16 -9.54 -25.60
CA ASN A 110 5.88 -10.76 -25.26
C ASN A 110 6.40 -10.75 -23.81
N ILE A 111 5.48 -10.52 -22.85
CA ILE A 111 5.73 -10.54 -21.41
C ILE A 111 4.63 -11.34 -20.70
N CYS A 112 4.86 -11.74 -19.45
CA CYS A 112 3.79 -12.38 -18.67
C CYS A 112 2.75 -11.36 -18.19
N ARG A 113 1.48 -11.76 -18.15
CA ARG A 113 0.36 -10.95 -17.64
C ARG A 113 0.62 -10.35 -16.25
N VAL A 114 1.26 -11.13 -15.36
CA VAL A 114 1.60 -10.67 -14.01
C VAL A 114 2.57 -9.49 -14.08
N THR A 115 3.55 -9.51 -14.97
CA THR A 115 4.49 -8.39 -15.18
C THR A 115 3.73 -7.15 -15.65
N TYR A 116 2.83 -7.28 -16.62
CA TYR A 116 2.02 -6.17 -17.10
C TYR A 116 1.11 -5.59 -16.00
N ARG A 117 0.45 -6.45 -15.21
CA ARG A 117 -0.38 -6.06 -14.06
C ARG A 117 0.41 -5.26 -13.02
N GLU A 118 1.62 -5.69 -12.67
CA GLU A 118 2.44 -4.97 -11.69
C GLU A 118 2.96 -3.61 -12.23
N ILE A 119 3.12 -3.48 -13.55
CA ILE A 119 3.41 -2.20 -14.22
C ILE A 119 2.20 -1.26 -14.14
N GLU A 120 0.99 -1.73 -14.48
CA GLU A 120 -0.25 -0.93 -14.36
C GLU A 120 -0.52 -0.48 -12.92
N LYS A 121 -0.16 -1.30 -11.92
CA LYS A 121 -0.26 -0.93 -10.50
C LYS A 121 0.83 0.02 -10.01
N GLY A 122 1.96 0.12 -10.73
CA GLY A 122 3.07 1.01 -10.37
C GLY A 122 4.06 0.37 -9.41
N ASN A 123 3.85 -0.91 -9.09
CA ASN A 123 4.76 -1.71 -8.28
C ASN A 123 6.02 -2.09 -9.05
N ARG A 124 5.97 -2.07 -10.39
CA ARG A 124 7.11 -2.37 -11.26
C ARG A 124 7.42 -1.22 -12.19
N ARG A 125 8.69 -0.80 -12.22
CA ARG A 125 9.19 0.18 -13.18
C ARG A 125 9.22 -0.39 -14.59
N LEU A 126 8.82 0.43 -15.55
CA LEU A 126 8.89 0.11 -16.96
C LEU A 126 10.35 0.21 -17.46
N THR A 127 10.85 -0.83 -18.10
CA THR A 127 12.18 -0.82 -18.72
C THR A 127 12.17 -0.05 -20.03
N ALA A 128 13.31 0.51 -20.44
CA ALA A 128 13.43 1.24 -21.70
C ALA A 128 13.05 0.37 -22.93
N SER A 129 13.41 -0.92 -22.90
CA SER A 129 13.04 -1.87 -23.95
C SER A 129 11.53 -2.06 -24.07
N LEU A 130 10.83 -2.21 -22.94
CA LEU A 130 9.39 -2.39 -22.92
C LEU A 130 8.65 -1.10 -23.26
N ARG A 131 9.19 0.06 -22.88
CA ARG A 131 8.69 1.37 -23.30
C ARG A 131 8.63 1.48 -24.82
N LYS A 132 9.71 1.16 -25.53
CA LYS A 132 9.73 1.21 -27.01
C LYS A 132 8.65 0.33 -27.64
N LYS A 133 8.45 -0.88 -27.12
CA LYS A 133 7.38 -1.78 -27.58
C LYS A 133 5.99 -1.20 -27.34
N ILE A 134 5.76 -0.59 -26.18
CA ILE A 134 4.50 0.08 -25.85
C ILE A 134 4.24 1.26 -26.78
N LEU A 135 5.25 2.10 -27.04
CA LEU A 135 5.13 3.23 -27.97
C LEU A 135 4.74 2.76 -29.37
N ALA A 136 5.36 1.67 -29.84
CA ALA A 136 5.00 1.07 -31.13
C ALA A 136 3.56 0.52 -31.14
N LEU A 137 3.14 -0.20 -30.09
CA LEU A 137 1.81 -0.81 -29.99
C LEU A 137 0.68 0.23 -29.93
N PHE A 138 0.92 1.36 -29.28
CA PHE A 138 -0.07 2.43 -29.13
C PHE A 138 0.11 3.58 -30.11
N HIS A 139 1.07 3.50 -31.04
CA HIS A 139 1.42 4.57 -31.99
C HIS A 139 1.69 5.92 -31.31
N LEU A 140 2.39 5.89 -30.18
CA LEU A 140 2.76 7.08 -29.42
C LEU A 140 4.17 7.54 -29.75
N SER A 141 4.35 8.86 -29.81
CA SER A 141 5.65 9.49 -29.92
C SER A 141 6.40 9.53 -28.58
N GLU A 142 7.73 9.62 -28.62
CA GLU A 142 8.54 9.82 -27.41
C GLU A 142 8.22 11.17 -26.72
N GLU A 143 7.72 12.17 -27.45
CA GLU A 143 7.33 13.46 -26.87
C GLU A 143 6.03 13.36 -26.06
N GLU A 144 5.00 12.67 -26.58
CA GLU A 144 3.77 12.39 -25.83
C GLU A 144 4.06 11.62 -24.55
N TRP A 145 4.96 10.64 -24.62
CA TRP A 145 5.42 9.92 -23.44
C TRP A 145 6.12 10.83 -22.43
N ARG A 146 6.97 11.76 -22.90
CA ARG A 146 7.71 12.69 -22.06
C ARG A 146 6.78 13.62 -21.30
N ILE A 147 5.78 14.20 -21.96
CA ILE A 147 4.77 15.09 -21.35
C ILE A 147 4.02 14.36 -20.21
N ILE A 148 3.65 13.11 -20.44
CA ILE A 148 2.90 12.32 -19.44
C ILE A 148 3.81 11.90 -18.27
N ALA A 149 5.09 11.65 -18.52
CA ALA A 149 6.07 11.31 -17.51
C ALA A 149 6.51 12.52 -16.65
N THR A 150 6.56 13.74 -17.23
CA THR A 150 7.01 14.97 -16.57
C THR A 150 5.94 15.71 -15.78
N ALA A 151 4.66 15.34 -15.89
CA ALA A 151 3.56 15.86 -15.05
C ALA A 151 3.78 15.70 -13.52
N ARG A 152 4.88 15.06 -13.10
CA ARG A 152 5.41 14.98 -11.72
C ARG A 152 6.29 16.16 -11.27
N ALA A 153 6.67 17.10 -12.14
CA ALA A 153 7.70 18.11 -11.80
C ALA A 153 7.19 19.40 -11.14
N SER A 154 5.92 19.80 -11.34
CA SER A 154 5.43 21.12 -10.89
C SER A 154 4.83 21.18 -9.48
N LYS A 155 4.79 20.08 -8.71
CA LYS A 155 4.29 20.08 -7.31
C LYS A 155 5.33 19.59 -6.31
N ARG A 156 6.57 20.07 -6.43
CA ARG A 156 7.62 19.89 -5.42
C ARG A 156 8.32 21.19 -5.04
N ASN A 157 7.72 22.33 -5.34
CA ASN A 157 8.24 23.64 -4.96
C ASN A 157 7.10 24.59 -4.58
N THR A 158 6.39 24.25 -3.51
CA THR A 158 5.71 25.16 -2.58
C THR A 158 5.34 24.40 -1.33
#